data_AF-A0A3A9AH81-F1
#
_entry.id   AF-A0A3A9AH81-F1
#
_cell.length_a   1.000
_cell.length_b   1.000
_cell.length_c   1.000
_cell.angle_alpha   90.00
_cell.angle_beta   90.00
_cell.angle_gamma   90.00
#
_symmetry.space_group_name_H-M   'P 1'
#
loop_
_entity.id
_entity.type
_entity.pdbx_description
1 polymer ?
#
loop_
_entity_poly.entity_id
_entity_poly.type
_entity_poly.pdbx_seq_one_letter_code
_entity_poly.pdbx_strand_id
1 'polypeptide(L)' 'MRKNNWACFLLILAGIVVGGFIGSLFPDTFLNYGQSFGLSEPMMLNLGILAITFGLSIKITIASIIGIAIAVVIYRFM' A
#
# COMPACT_ATOMS: atom_id res chain seq x y z
N MET A 1 24.52 -12.15 13.76
CA MET A 1 23.96 -11.15 12.80
C MET A 1 22.81 -10.45 13.50
N ARG A 2 22.86 -9.12 13.69
CA ARG A 2 21.80 -8.38 14.38
C ARG A 2 20.51 -8.51 13.56
N LYS A 3 19.46 -9.08 14.15
CA LYS A 3 18.14 -9.20 13.53
C LYS A 3 17.60 -7.78 13.34
N ASN A 4 17.75 -7.26 12.13
CA ASN A 4 17.46 -5.86 11.85
C ASN A 4 15.96 -5.75 11.58
N ASN A 5 15.17 -5.47 12.62
CA ASN A 5 13.72 -5.28 12.50
C ASN A 5 13.37 -4.19 11.46
N TRP A 6 14.29 -3.23 11.27
CA TRP A 6 14.22 -2.21 10.22
C TRP A 6 14.26 -2.77 8.80
N ALA A 7 15.03 -3.83 8.55
CA ALA A 7 15.07 -4.47 7.23
C ALA A 7 13.73 -5.15 6.91
N CYS A 8 13.06 -5.72 7.92
CA CYS A 8 11.73 -6.30 7.76
C CYS A 8 10.70 -5.24 7.36
N PHE A 9 10.71 -4.10 8.06
CA PHE A 9 9.81 -3.00 7.78
C PHE A 9 10.01 -2.43 6.36
N LEU A 10 11.27 -2.23 5.95
CA LEU A 10 11.61 -1.76 4.61
C LEU A 10 11.22 -2.77 3.52
N LEU A 11 11.38 -4.08 3.76
CA LEU A 11 10.96 -5.13 2.84
C LEU A 11 9.44 -5.14 2.63
N ILE A 12 8.67 -4.97 3.70
CA ILE A 12 7.20 -4.91 3.62
C ILE A 12 6.76 -3.67 2.84
N LEU A 13 7.34 -2.50 3.13
CA LEU A 13 7.07 -1.27 2.38
C LEU A 13 7.40 -1.43 0.89
N ALA A 14 8.55 -2.01 0.57
CA ALA A 14 8.96 -2.28 -0.82
C ALA A 14 8.00 -3.28 -1.50
N GLY A 15 7.58 -4.34 -0.81
CA GLY A 15 6.63 -5.33 -1.32
C GLY A 15 5.26 -4.72 -1.63
N ILE A 16 4.78 -3.79 -0.80
CA ILE A 16 3.51 -3.06 -1.05
C ILE A 16 3.61 -2.18 -2.29
N VAL A 17 4.70 -1.42 -2.43
CA VAL A 17 4.90 -0.52 -3.60
C VAL A 17 5.06 -1.32 -4.89
N VAL A 18 5.86 -2.38 -4.88
CA VAL A 18 6.09 -3.25 -6.05
C VAL A 18 4.82 -4.01 -6.43
N GLY A 19 4.13 -4.61 -5.46
CA GLY A 19 2.86 -5.32 -5.70
C GLY A 19 1.74 -4.37 -6.18
N GLY A 20 1.67 -3.15 -5.64
CA GLY A 20 0.76 -2.12 -6.11
C GLY A 20 1.05 -1.68 -7.54
N PHE A 21 2.32 -1.49 -7.89
CA PHE A 21 2.75 -1.14 -9.24
C PHE A 21 2.41 -2.25 -10.25
N ILE A 22 2.66 -3.52 -9.90
CA ILE A 22 2.29 -4.67 -10.73
C ILE A 22 0.77 -4.74 -10.91
N GLY A 23 -0.01 -4.51 -9.85
CA GLY A 23 -1.47 -4.45 -9.94
C GLY A 23 -1.98 -3.35 -10.87
N SER A 24 -1.31 -2.19 -10.92
CA SER A 24 -1.67 -1.11 -11.84
C SER A 24 -1.36 -1.40 -13.32
N LEU A 25 -0.40 -2.28 -13.60
CA LEU A 25 -0.03 -2.67 -14.97
C LEU A 25 -1.02 -3.67 -15.59
N PHE A 26 -1.80 -4.37 -14.78
CA PHE A 26 -2.80 -5.34 -15.25
C PHE A 26 -4.23 -4.95 -14.81
N PRO A 27 -4.78 -3.85 -15.36
CA PRO A 27 -6.02 -3.26 -14.86
C PRO A 27 -7.27 -4.15 -15.02
N ASP A 28 -7.32 -5.00 -16.05
CA ASP A 28 -8.48 -5.86 -16.39
C ASP A 28 -8.43 -7.27 -15.79
N THR A 29 -7.42 -7.57 -14.95
CA THR A 29 -7.31 -8.89 -14.32
C THR A 29 -7.69 -8.86 -12.83
N PHE A 30 -7.99 -10.04 -12.28
CA PHE A 30 -8.21 -10.27 -10.85
C PHE A 30 -7.12 -9.65 -9.93
N LEU A 31 -5.93 -9.36 -10.47
CA LEU A 31 -4.82 -8.73 -9.75
C LEU A 31 -5.10 -7.27 -9.33
N ASN A 32 -5.92 -6.53 -10.09
CA ASN A 32 -6.31 -5.15 -9.77
C ASN A 32 -7.67 -5.05 -9.05
N TYR A 33 -8.32 -6.19 -8.76
CA TYR A 33 -9.41 -6.19 -7.79
C TYR A 33 -8.82 -5.72 -6.46
N GLY A 34 -9.20 -4.52 -6.08
CA GLY A 34 -8.62 -3.80 -4.96
C GLY A 34 -9.63 -2.82 -4.42
N GLN A 35 -9.86 -2.89 -3.12
CA GLN A 35 -10.69 -1.92 -2.42
C GLN A 35 -9.80 -0.72 -2.07
N SER A 36 -10.29 0.48 -2.39
CA SER A 36 -9.70 1.71 -1.90
C SER A 36 -9.94 1.79 -0.39
N PHE A 37 -8.92 1.46 0.39
CA PHE A 37 -8.94 1.60 1.84
C PHE A 37 -8.45 3.00 2.18
N GLY A 38 -9.36 3.87 2.60
CA GLY A 38 -9.01 5.24 2.93
C GLY A 38 -10.24 6.09 3.17
N LEU A 39 -10.01 7.39 3.40
CA LEU A 39 -11.06 8.40 3.41
C LEU A 39 -11.65 8.47 2.01
N SER A 40 -12.69 7.67 1.77
CA SER A 40 -13.37 7.56 0.47
C SER A 40 -14.00 8.89 0.05
N GLU A 41 -14.33 9.71 1.05
CA GLU A 41 -14.67 11.12 0.89
C GLU A 41 -13.56 11.95 1.54
N PRO A 42 -12.95 12.90 0.81
CA PRO A 42 -11.97 13.80 1.38
C PRO A 42 -12.62 14.56 2.54
N MET A 43 -12.08 14.40 3.75
CA MET A 43 -12.59 15.14 4.91
C MET A 43 -12.14 16.59 4.75
N MET A 44 -13.02 17.42 4.21
CA MET A 44 -12.80 18.85 4.01
C MET A 44 -13.17 19.60 5.29
N LEU A 45 -12.15 20.06 6.01
CA LEU A 45 -12.33 20.99 7.12
C LEU A 45 -12.21 22.41 6.59
N ASN A 46 -13.34 23.10 6.45
CA ASN A 46 -13.42 24.47 5.98
C ASN A 46 -13.61 25.43 7.16
N LEU A 47 -12.62 26.28 7.41
CA LEU A 47 -12.61 27.28 8.49
C LEU A 47 -13.03 28.68 8.00
N GLY A 48 -13.55 28.80 6.78
CA GLY A 48 -14.02 30.06 6.17
C GLY A 48 -12.92 30.94 5.54
N ILE A 49 -11.70 30.93 6.10
CA ILE A 49 -10.52 31.65 5.54
C ILE A 49 -9.47 30.66 5.00
N LEU A 50 -9.53 29.40 5.45
CA LEU A 50 -8.60 28.33 5.09
C LEU A 50 -9.35 27.00 5.00
N ALA A 51 -9.09 26.23 3.95
CA ALA A 51 -9.63 24.89 3.75
C ALA A 51 -8.49 23.86 3.81
N ILE A 52 -8.62 22.86 4.70
CA ILE A 52 -7.69 21.74 4.81
C ILE A 52 -8.42 20.48 4.33
N THR A 53 -7.89 19.86 3.27
CA THR A 53 -8.45 18.64 2.70
C THR A 53 -7.59 17.46 3.12
N PHE A 54 -8.12 16.57 3.96
CA PHE A 54 -7.45 15.31 4.29
C PHE A 54 -7.81 14.27 3.24
N GLY A 55 -6.95 14.15 2.22
CA GLY A 55 -7.07 13.17 1.13
C GLY A 55 -6.07 12.02 1.31
N LEU A 56 -6.42 11.02 2.12
CA LEU A 56 -5.64 9.78 2.24
C LEU A 56 -6.45 8.62 1.66
N SER A 57 -6.16 8.25 0.42
CA SER A 57 -6.75 7.10 -0.26
C SER A 57 -5.65 6.07 -0.54
N ILE A 58 -5.70 4.93 0.15
CA ILE A 58 -4.73 3.84 -0.03
C ILE A 58 -5.44 2.74 -0.81
N LYS A 59 -5.17 2.65 -2.12
CA LYS A 59 -5.70 1.56 -2.93
C LYS A 59 -4.90 0.29 -2.67
N ILE A 60 -5.49 -0.68 -1.98
CA ILE A 60 -4.87 -1.99 -1.75
C ILE A 60 -5.46 -2.97 -2.75
N THR A 61 -4.63 -3.42 -3.70
CA THR A 61 -4.98 -4.41 -4.72
C THR A 61 -4.57 -5.82 -4.29
N ILE A 62 -5.18 -6.86 -4.86
CA ILE A 62 -4.74 -8.24 -4.63
C ILE A 62 -3.26 -8.44 -5.02
N ALA A 63 -2.78 -7.74 -6.04
CA ALA A 63 -1.35 -7.71 -6.38
C ALA A 63 -0.48 -7.15 -5.23
N SER A 64 -0.94 -6.13 -4.50
CA SER A 64 -0.22 -5.63 -3.32
C SER A 64 -0.21 -6.61 -2.15
N ILE A 65 -1.28 -7.40 -1.97
CA ILE A 65 -1.33 -8.49 -0.97
C ILE A 65 -0.29 -9.58 -1.32
N ILE A 66 -0.18 -9.93 -2.61
CA ILE A 66 0.82 -10.88 -3.11
C ILE A 66 2.24 -10.33 -2.88
N GLY A 67 2.46 -9.04 -3.13
CA GLY A 67 3.74 -8.38 -2.86
C GLY A 67 4.16 -8.44 -1.39
N ILE A 68 3.22 -8.28 -0.45
CA ILE A 68 3.47 -8.47 0.99
C ILE A 68 3.82 -9.92 1.30
N ALA A 69 3.08 -10.89 0.75
CA ALA A 69 3.34 -12.31 0.98
C ALA A 69 4.76 -12.70 0.54
N ILE A 70 5.20 -12.23 -0.63
CA ILE A 70 6.57 -12.46 -1.14
C ILE A 70 7.61 -11.80 -0.22
N ALA A 71 7.38 -10.57 0.22
CA ALA A 71 8.29 -9.87 1.14
C ALA A 71 8.46 -10.62 2.48
N VAL A 72 7.38 -11.19 3.02
CA VAL A 72 7.42 -12.01 4.23
C VAL A 72 8.21 -13.31 4.01
N VAL A 73 8.03 -13.96 2.85
CA VAL A 73 8.79 -15.17 2.49
C VAL A 73 10.29 -14.87 2.39
N ILE A 74 10.67 -13.77 1.72
CA ILE A 74 12.06 -13.33 1.60
C ILE A 74 12.65 -13.01 2.98
N TYR A 75 11.91 -12.31 3.83
CA TYR A 75 12.36 -12.02 5.19
C TYR A 75 12.54 -13.29 6.04
N ARG A 76 11.71 -14.31 5.84
CA ARG A 76 11.84 -15.59 6.55
C ARG A 76 13.08 -16.38 6.10
N PHE A 77 13.52 -16.19 4.86
CA PHE A 77 14.69 -16.86 4.29
C PHE A 77 16.03 -16.19 4.64
N MET A 78 15.99 -14.98 5.20
CA MET A 78 17.15 -14.16 5.58
C MET A 78 17.40 -14.19 7.10
#